data_AF-A0A382JIP7-F1
#
_entry.id   AF-A0A382JIP7-F1
#
_cell.length_a   1.000
_cell.length_b   1.000
_cell.length_c   1.000
_cell.angle_alpha   90.00
_cell.angle_beta   90.00
_cell.angle_gamma   90.00
#
_symmetry.space_group_name_H-M   'P 1'
#
loop_
_entity.id
_entity.type
_entity.pdbx_description
1 polymer ?
#
loop_
_entity_poly.entity_id
_entity_poly.type
_entity_poly.pdbx_seq_one_letter_code
_entity_poly.pdbx_strand_id
1 'polypeptide(L)'
;VVGTFIITSAAYADPDFVSTFGLLPPAFLPVGNKRLYQAQANLISHLKCRKLLSIPSNFDIPENELGNISDLGFELIKVPLELSLGASVANVLKQAELTEGELRILHGDTLVKNFPFEKLDVVSEGMTTEYFSWAEYRKNSVGEIKFFDGLMEGSAINSSLGERNVLSGYFSFADAEFYQLCLERAQYNFIFSLNEYSKERTLTPIKEGNWLDFGHLDKYYQSKAQMTTERAFNQISISSRTVKKSSEDKDKIHAEASWFTNLPEPLKVFLPQFLGEFTQGQSSGYETEYLYLSTLSDLYVFGRLPTYVWQRIFQSCDDFLTAGKNFKPIKPQPSYDRLYRDKTMERLELYATQSIVDLNRNWRYKNKLLPSLEAIVELTANAIPSVIPDYLQITHGDFCFSNIF
;
A
#
# COMPACT_ATOMS: atom_id res chain seq x y z
N VAL A 1 27.28 17.51 -10.11
CA VAL A 1 26.05 17.50 -10.93
C VAL A 1 24.89 17.65 -9.98
N VAL A 2 24.17 18.76 -10.05
CA VAL A 2 22.99 19.01 -9.20
C VAL A 2 21.80 18.43 -9.95
N GLY A 3 21.38 17.22 -9.60
CA GLY A 3 20.14 16.63 -10.13
C GLY A 3 18.96 16.97 -9.23
N THR A 4 17.77 17.05 -9.80
CA THR A 4 16.50 17.21 -9.07
C THR A 4 15.57 16.04 -9.37
N PHE A 5 14.94 15.51 -8.33
CA PHE A 5 13.91 14.48 -8.43
C PHE A 5 12.59 15.01 -7.88
N ILE A 6 11.52 14.91 -8.65
CA ILE A 6 10.19 15.42 -8.31
C ILE A 6 9.20 14.26 -8.23
N ILE A 7 8.48 14.17 -7.12
CA ILE A 7 7.26 13.36 -7.03
C ILE A 7 6.06 14.28 -7.29
N THR A 8 5.32 14.02 -8.36
CA THR A 8 4.14 14.83 -8.71
C THR A 8 2.89 14.29 -8.04
N SER A 9 2.43 14.96 -6.98
CA SER A 9 1.27 14.55 -6.19
C SER A 9 0.39 15.75 -5.83
N ALA A 10 0.28 16.73 -6.72
CA ALA A 10 -0.41 18.01 -6.52
C ALA A 10 -1.94 17.98 -6.65
N ALA A 11 -2.52 16.83 -7.02
CA ALA A 11 -3.96 16.61 -7.10
C ALA A 11 -4.40 15.60 -6.02
N TYR A 12 -5.71 15.49 -5.80
CA TYR A 12 -6.27 14.37 -5.02
C TYR A 12 -6.38 13.12 -5.91
N ALA A 13 -6.27 11.95 -5.30
CA ALA A 13 -6.47 10.67 -5.97
C ALA A 13 -7.89 10.55 -6.54
N ASP A 14 -8.09 9.57 -7.42
CA ASP A 14 -9.36 9.37 -8.13
C ASP A 14 -10.55 9.11 -7.20
N PRO A 15 -11.80 9.34 -7.67
CA PRO A 15 -13.00 9.24 -6.86
C PRO A 15 -13.14 7.93 -6.06
N ASP A 16 -12.69 6.81 -6.62
CA ASP A 16 -12.71 5.51 -5.94
C ASP A 16 -11.80 5.50 -4.70
N PHE A 17 -10.62 6.10 -4.78
CA PHE A 17 -9.74 6.29 -3.63
C PHE A 17 -10.31 7.29 -2.64
N VAL A 18 -10.93 8.38 -3.11
CA VAL A 18 -11.57 9.36 -2.23
C VAL A 18 -12.70 8.71 -1.43
N SER A 19 -13.47 7.82 -2.06
CA SER A 19 -14.54 7.08 -1.38
C SER A 19 -14.02 6.09 -0.33
N THR A 20 -12.82 5.57 -0.52
CA THR A 20 -12.20 4.57 0.37
C THR A 20 -11.40 5.21 1.49
N PHE A 21 -10.54 6.18 1.18
CA PHE A 21 -9.56 6.77 2.09
C PHE A 21 -9.82 8.23 2.40
N GLY A 22 -10.78 8.89 1.77
CA GLY A 22 -10.95 10.35 1.83
C GLY A 22 -9.96 11.08 0.92
N LEU A 23 -9.92 12.41 1.05
CA LEU A 23 -9.10 13.29 0.22
C LEU A 23 -7.60 13.13 0.55
N LEU A 24 -6.95 12.22 -0.19
CA LEU A 24 -5.52 11.99 -0.15
C LEU A 24 -4.87 12.28 -1.51
N PRO A 25 -3.72 12.96 -1.54
CA PRO A 25 -2.90 13.01 -2.74
C PRO A 25 -2.31 11.64 -3.07
N PRO A 26 -2.03 11.33 -4.35
CA PRO A 26 -1.52 10.02 -4.79
C PRO A 26 -0.33 9.47 -4.00
N ALA A 27 0.70 10.29 -3.75
CA ALA A 27 1.89 9.86 -3.02
C ALA A 27 1.63 9.60 -1.52
N PHE A 28 0.46 10.00 -1.02
CA PHE A 28 0.00 9.76 0.35
C PHE A 28 -0.89 8.53 0.46
N LEU A 29 -1.13 7.78 -0.62
CA LEU A 29 -1.85 6.51 -0.54
C LEU A 29 -1.09 5.51 0.36
N PRO A 30 -1.82 4.76 1.22
CA PRO A 30 -1.18 3.82 2.14
C PRO A 30 -0.70 2.56 1.42
N VAL A 31 0.54 2.17 1.62
CA VAL A 31 1.14 0.96 1.06
C VAL A 31 2.08 0.32 2.09
N GLY A 32 1.80 -0.94 2.47
CA GLY A 32 2.65 -1.70 3.38
C GLY A 32 2.88 -1.04 4.75
N ASN A 33 1.81 -0.52 5.37
CA ASN A 33 1.85 0.23 6.64
C ASN A 33 2.70 1.52 6.59
N LYS A 34 2.89 2.10 5.40
CA LYS A 34 3.61 3.35 5.15
C LYS A 34 2.88 4.17 4.09
N ARG A 35 3.31 5.40 3.84
CA ARG A 35 2.88 6.19 2.68
C ARG A 35 3.68 5.82 1.43
N LEU A 36 3.06 5.93 0.26
CA LEU A 36 3.69 5.63 -1.02
C LEU A 36 4.98 6.46 -1.26
N TYR A 37 5.01 7.73 -0.86
CA TYR A 37 6.21 8.58 -0.96
C TYR A 37 7.41 7.99 -0.20
N GLN A 38 7.18 7.23 0.88
CA GLN A 38 8.27 6.58 1.62
C GLN A 38 8.88 5.43 0.81
N ALA A 39 8.06 4.68 0.08
CA ALA A 39 8.53 3.65 -0.83
C ALA A 39 9.27 4.27 -2.04
N GLN A 40 8.74 5.36 -2.59
CA GLN A 40 9.36 6.11 -3.69
C GLN A 40 10.72 6.70 -3.26
N ALA A 41 10.84 7.22 -2.04
CA ALA A 41 12.11 7.71 -1.48
C ALA A 41 13.21 6.64 -1.48
N ASN A 42 12.84 5.40 -1.16
CA ASN A 42 13.78 4.28 -1.09
C ASN A 42 14.29 3.86 -2.48
N LEU A 43 13.48 4.01 -3.54
CA LEU A 43 13.91 3.70 -4.91
C LEU A 43 15.13 4.53 -5.33
N ILE A 44 15.18 5.78 -4.84
CA ILE A 44 16.19 6.77 -5.24
C ILE A 44 17.22 7.05 -4.15
N SER A 45 17.32 6.22 -3.11
CA SER A 45 18.23 6.47 -1.98
C SER A 45 19.71 6.57 -2.39
N HIS A 46 20.07 5.93 -3.50
CA HIS A 46 21.41 5.93 -4.09
C HIS A 46 21.70 7.19 -4.94
N LEU A 47 20.66 7.93 -5.35
CA LEU A 47 20.81 9.14 -6.15
C LEU A 47 21.11 10.35 -5.25
N LYS A 48 22.21 11.05 -5.56
CA LYS A 48 22.53 12.33 -4.93
C LYS A 48 21.84 13.46 -5.69
N CYS A 49 20.61 13.77 -5.29
CA CYS A 49 19.78 14.78 -5.92
C CYS A 49 18.98 15.57 -4.87
N ARG A 50 18.55 16.78 -5.23
CA ARG A 50 17.52 17.53 -4.52
C ARG A 50 16.17 16.83 -4.73
N LYS A 51 15.38 16.64 -3.68
CA LYS A 51 14.10 15.92 -3.76
C LYS A 51 12.94 16.87 -3.48
N LEU A 52 11.99 16.92 -4.40
CA LEU A 52 10.79 17.72 -4.31
C LEU A 52 9.56 16.80 -4.26
N LEU A 53 8.57 17.14 -3.45
CA LEU A 53 7.27 16.49 -3.40
C LEU A 53 6.19 17.55 -3.56
N SER A 54 5.44 17.49 -4.67
CA SER A 54 4.34 18.42 -4.89
C SER A 54 3.05 17.92 -4.22
N ILE A 55 2.30 18.83 -3.61
CA ILE A 55 1.05 18.55 -2.90
C ILE A 55 -0.01 19.59 -3.24
N PRO A 56 -1.32 19.28 -3.09
CA PRO A 56 -2.36 20.29 -3.24
C PRO A 56 -2.17 21.41 -2.22
N SER A 57 -2.40 22.65 -2.65
CA SER A 57 -2.25 23.85 -1.81
C SER A 57 -3.09 23.81 -0.54
N ASN A 58 -4.29 23.23 -0.62
CA ASN A 58 -5.24 23.05 0.48
C ASN A 58 -5.05 21.74 1.25
N PHE A 59 -4.01 20.95 0.97
CA PHE A 59 -3.74 19.73 1.73
C PHE A 59 -2.96 20.07 3.00
N ASP A 60 -3.60 19.85 4.15
CA ASP A 60 -2.97 19.97 5.46
C ASP A 60 -2.19 18.71 5.79
N ILE A 61 -0.98 18.81 6.35
CA ILE A 61 -0.15 17.66 6.70
C ILE A 61 0.07 17.65 8.22
N PRO A 62 -0.23 16.54 8.92
CA PRO A 62 0.09 16.40 10.34
C PRO A 62 1.59 16.54 10.64
N GLU A 63 1.93 17.05 11.83
CA GLU A 63 3.33 17.33 12.22
C GLU A 63 4.25 16.11 12.15
N ASN A 64 3.76 14.94 12.59
CA ASN A 64 4.51 13.68 12.51
C ASN A 64 4.79 13.27 11.05
N GLU A 65 3.87 13.56 10.13
CA GLU A 65 4.01 13.24 8.73
C GLU A 65 4.96 14.22 8.02
N LEU A 66 4.94 15.51 8.40
CA LEU A 66 5.93 16.50 8.00
C LEU A 66 7.35 16.09 8.42
N GLY A 67 7.52 15.61 9.66
CA GLY A 67 8.80 15.09 10.15
C GLY A 67 9.32 13.95 9.26
N ASN A 68 8.48 12.96 8.95
CA ASN A 68 8.85 11.85 8.07
C ASN A 68 9.27 12.30 6.66
N ILE A 69 8.59 13.30 6.09
CA ILE A 69 8.91 13.86 4.78
C ILE A 69 10.29 14.55 4.80
N SER A 70 10.53 15.36 5.84
CA SER A 70 11.81 16.05 6.04
C SER A 70 12.96 15.08 6.27
N ASP A 71 12.77 14.03 7.06
CA ASP A 71 13.78 13.01 7.34
C ASP A 71 14.21 12.24 6.08
N LEU A 72 13.31 12.12 5.10
CA LEU A 72 13.59 11.54 3.78
C LEU A 72 14.26 12.53 2.81
N GLY A 73 14.37 13.80 3.21
CA GLY A 73 15.00 14.88 2.47
C GLY A 73 14.13 15.50 1.39
N PHE A 74 12.80 15.39 1.48
CA PHE A 74 11.88 16.05 0.54
C PHE A 74 11.59 17.49 0.95
N GLU A 75 11.66 18.38 -0.02
CA GLU A 75 11.10 19.73 0.06
C GLU A 75 9.67 19.71 -0.49
N LEU A 76 8.73 20.26 0.29
CA LEU A 76 7.33 20.32 -0.10
C LEU A 76 7.02 21.55 -0.93
N ILE A 77 6.34 21.34 -2.06
CA ILE A 77 5.87 22.42 -2.93
C ILE A 77 4.34 22.35 -3.02
N LYS A 78 3.67 23.39 -2.54
CA LYS A 78 2.21 23.52 -2.61
C LYS A 78 1.79 24.07 -3.97
N VAL A 79 0.85 23.39 -4.62
CA VAL A 79 0.40 23.71 -5.98
C VAL A 79 -1.12 23.92 -6.00
N PRO A 80 -1.64 24.93 -6.74
CA PRO A 80 -3.09 25.09 -6.94
C PRO A 80 -3.73 23.87 -7.60
N LEU A 81 -4.97 23.54 -7.20
CA LEU A 81 -5.67 22.31 -7.61
C LEU A 81 -6.11 22.33 -9.09
N GLU A 82 -6.25 23.52 -9.66
CA GLU A 82 -6.85 23.74 -10.98
C GLU A 82 -5.84 23.55 -12.12
N LEU A 83 -4.57 23.28 -11.80
CA LEU A 83 -3.52 23.13 -12.79
C LEU A 83 -3.54 21.73 -13.42
N SER A 84 -3.39 21.68 -14.75
CA SER A 84 -3.08 20.43 -15.44
C SER A 84 -1.74 19.86 -14.97
N LEU A 85 -1.46 18.58 -15.23
CA LEU A 85 -0.19 17.94 -14.87
C LEU A 85 1.04 18.74 -15.35
N GLY A 86 1.05 19.16 -16.62
CA GLY A 86 2.18 19.93 -17.17
C GLY A 86 2.30 21.34 -16.57
N ALA A 87 1.17 22.00 -16.28
CA ALA A 87 1.17 23.31 -15.61
C ALA A 87 1.60 23.20 -14.14
N SER A 88 1.22 22.12 -13.47
CA SER A 88 1.64 21.76 -12.12
C SER A 88 3.15 21.52 -12.04
N VAL A 89 3.71 20.75 -12.98
CA VAL A 89 5.16 20.55 -13.12
C VAL A 89 5.88 21.88 -13.33
N ALA A 90 5.43 22.71 -14.29
CA ALA A 90 6.03 24.02 -14.53
C ALA A 90 5.97 24.93 -13.30
N ASN A 91 4.86 24.90 -12.55
CA ASN A 91 4.71 25.63 -11.30
C ASN A 91 5.70 25.16 -10.22
N VAL A 92 5.92 23.85 -10.09
CA VAL A 92 6.90 23.27 -9.16
C VAL A 92 8.32 23.70 -9.54
N LEU A 93 8.69 23.57 -10.80
CA LEU A 93 10.02 23.94 -11.31
C LEU A 93 10.33 25.42 -11.05
N LYS A 94 9.34 26.29 -11.29
CA LYS A 94 9.43 27.72 -11.01
C LYS A 94 9.57 28.04 -9.52
N GLN A 95 8.73 27.45 -8.66
CA GLN A 95 8.79 27.66 -7.21
C GLN A 95 10.10 27.15 -6.61
N ALA A 96 10.66 26.07 -7.17
CA ALA A 96 11.92 25.51 -6.74
C ALA A 96 13.14 26.26 -7.31
N GLU A 97 12.94 27.29 -8.15
CA GLU A 97 14.02 28.04 -8.80
C GLU A 97 14.99 27.13 -9.57
N LEU A 98 14.47 26.07 -10.22
CA LEU A 98 15.33 25.14 -10.96
C LEU A 98 15.73 25.74 -12.31
N THR A 99 16.99 26.09 -12.48
CA THR A 99 17.50 26.72 -13.72
C THR A 99 18.53 25.89 -14.48
N GLU A 100 19.02 24.79 -13.92
CA GLU A 100 20.04 23.95 -14.55
C GLU A 100 20.02 22.51 -14.00
N GLY A 101 20.76 21.62 -14.67
CA GLY A 101 21.01 20.26 -14.19
C GLY A 101 20.02 19.21 -14.71
N GLU A 102 20.10 18.02 -14.12
CA GLU A 102 19.28 16.88 -14.49
C GLU A 102 17.91 16.95 -13.80
N LEU A 103 16.85 16.57 -14.50
CA LEU A 103 15.50 16.53 -13.96
C LEU A 103 14.92 15.12 -14.06
N ARG A 104 14.39 14.62 -12.95
CA ARG A 104 13.67 13.35 -12.87
C ARG A 104 12.28 13.61 -12.31
N ILE A 105 11.25 13.08 -12.94
CA ILE A 105 9.85 13.23 -12.54
C ILE A 105 9.26 11.83 -12.36
N LEU A 106 8.65 11.59 -11.21
CA LEU A 106 7.90 10.38 -10.90
C LEU A 106 6.46 10.76 -10.52
N HIS A 107 5.48 10.12 -11.12
CA HIS A 107 4.08 10.32 -10.72
C HIS A 107 3.80 9.74 -9.32
N GLY A 108 2.98 10.46 -8.55
CA GLY A 108 2.75 10.18 -7.14
C GLY A 108 2.10 8.82 -6.87
N ASP A 109 1.37 8.28 -7.84
CA ASP A 109 0.72 6.97 -7.87
C ASP A 109 1.58 5.85 -8.49
N THR A 110 2.83 6.11 -8.85
CA THR A 110 3.71 5.12 -9.49
C THR A 110 4.82 4.65 -8.56
N LEU A 111 5.12 3.34 -8.61
CA LEU A 111 6.38 2.79 -8.14
C LEU A 111 7.03 1.94 -9.25
N VAL A 112 8.30 2.19 -9.58
CA VAL A 112 9.06 1.37 -10.54
C VAL A 112 10.29 0.78 -9.87
N LYS A 113 10.20 -0.47 -9.41
CA LYS A 113 11.30 -1.16 -8.73
C LYS A 113 12.36 -1.62 -9.75
N ASN A 114 13.62 -1.70 -9.34
CA ASN A 114 14.73 -2.19 -10.19
C ASN A 114 14.86 -1.44 -11.53
N PHE A 115 14.49 -0.17 -11.56
CA PHE A 115 14.62 0.70 -12.73
C PHE A 115 15.99 1.38 -12.72
N PRO A 116 16.64 1.60 -13.89
CA PRO A 116 17.91 2.31 -13.99
C PRO A 116 17.74 3.84 -13.85
N PHE A 117 17.52 4.31 -12.62
CA PHE A 117 17.26 5.73 -12.31
C PHE A 117 18.43 6.67 -12.65
N GLU A 118 19.63 6.14 -12.83
CA GLU A 118 20.82 6.87 -13.27
C GLU A 118 20.75 7.29 -14.75
N LYS A 119 19.94 6.61 -15.58
CA LYS A 119 19.80 6.96 -16.99
C LYS A 119 19.03 8.28 -17.17
N LEU A 120 19.46 9.06 -18.17
CA LEU A 120 18.88 10.33 -18.57
C LEU A 120 18.27 10.23 -19.96
N ASP A 121 17.34 11.15 -20.26
CA ASP A 121 16.59 11.18 -21.52
C ASP A 121 15.82 9.88 -21.77
N VAL A 122 15.15 9.41 -20.72
CA VAL A 122 14.41 8.14 -20.70
C VAL A 122 13.02 8.33 -20.12
N VAL A 123 12.10 7.47 -20.54
CA VAL A 123 10.77 7.34 -19.94
C VAL A 123 10.54 5.88 -19.56
N SER A 124 9.86 5.62 -18.45
CA SER A 124 9.54 4.25 -18.07
C SER A 124 8.39 3.73 -18.91
N GLU A 125 8.52 2.50 -19.41
CA GLU A 125 7.47 1.76 -20.08
C GLU A 125 6.83 0.77 -19.10
N GLY A 126 5.50 0.65 -19.17
CA GLY A 126 4.72 -0.39 -18.53
C GLY A 126 3.94 -1.19 -19.57
N MET A 127 3.48 -2.38 -19.17
CA MET A 127 2.61 -3.23 -19.98
C MET A 127 1.28 -3.42 -19.26
N THR A 128 0.18 -3.27 -19.98
CA THR A 128 -1.16 -3.41 -19.42
C THR A 128 -2.11 -4.07 -20.40
N THR A 129 -3.13 -4.74 -19.87
CA THR A 129 -4.29 -5.26 -20.61
C THR A 129 -5.57 -4.49 -20.28
N GLU A 130 -5.49 -3.52 -19.36
CA GLU A 130 -6.65 -2.74 -18.91
C GLU A 130 -6.97 -1.59 -19.84
N TYR A 131 -8.21 -1.11 -19.76
CA TYR A 131 -8.74 -0.02 -20.58
C TYR A 131 -8.77 1.33 -19.84
N PHE A 132 -7.63 1.75 -19.28
CA PHE A 132 -7.47 3.09 -18.68
C PHE A 132 -6.77 4.07 -19.63
N SER A 133 -6.98 5.37 -19.47
CA SER A 133 -6.38 6.38 -20.34
C SER A 133 -4.94 6.70 -19.92
N TRP A 134 -4.01 5.77 -20.10
CA TRP A 134 -2.57 6.05 -19.98
C TRP A 134 -2.02 6.64 -21.28
N ALA A 135 -0.97 7.43 -21.14
CA ALA A 135 -0.20 7.89 -22.30
C ALA A 135 0.55 6.71 -22.95
N GLU A 136 0.66 6.77 -24.26
CA GLU A 136 1.28 5.74 -25.10
C GLU A 136 2.34 6.37 -26.02
N TYR A 137 3.09 5.51 -26.71
CA TYR A 137 4.04 5.95 -27.72
C TYR A 137 3.99 5.05 -28.96
N ARG A 138 4.32 5.63 -30.11
CA ARG A 138 4.53 4.89 -31.37
C ARG A 138 5.94 5.12 -31.85
N LYS A 139 6.55 4.04 -32.35
CA LYS A 139 7.81 4.09 -33.07
C LYS A 139 7.52 4.03 -34.57
N ASN A 140 8.00 5.00 -35.34
CA ASN A 140 7.86 4.96 -36.79
C ASN A 140 8.93 4.05 -37.43
N SER A 141 8.85 3.85 -38.75
CA SER A 141 9.76 2.99 -39.51
C SER A 141 11.22 3.43 -39.48
N VAL A 142 11.49 4.70 -39.16
CA VAL A 142 12.84 5.28 -39.05
C VAL A 142 13.35 5.24 -37.61
N GLY A 143 12.52 4.79 -36.67
CA GLY A 143 12.85 4.63 -35.27
C GLY A 143 12.56 5.85 -34.40
N GLU A 144 11.94 6.89 -34.95
CA GLU A 144 11.50 8.06 -34.17
C GLU A 144 10.30 7.70 -33.30
N ILE A 145 10.29 8.23 -32.09
CA ILE A 145 9.27 7.96 -31.07
C ILE A 145 8.37 9.18 -30.95
N LYS A 146 7.05 8.94 -30.97
CA LYS A 146 6.03 9.96 -30.75
C LYS A 146 5.10 9.54 -29.63
N PHE A 147 4.96 10.40 -28.63
CA PHE A 147 4.10 10.23 -27.47
C PHE A 147 2.72 10.84 -27.73
N PHE A 148 1.66 10.24 -27.19
CA PHE A 148 0.30 10.75 -27.29
C PHE A 148 -0.53 10.33 -26.07
N ASP A 149 -1.58 11.10 -25.82
CA ASP A 149 -2.53 10.88 -24.73
C ASP A 149 -3.81 10.23 -25.28
N GLY A 150 -4.49 9.44 -24.46
CA GLY A 150 -5.82 8.90 -24.75
C GLY A 150 -5.88 7.40 -25.09
N LEU A 151 -7.11 6.89 -25.00
CA LEU A 151 -7.50 5.54 -25.41
C LEU A 151 -7.50 5.44 -26.94
N MET A 152 -6.73 4.50 -27.50
CA MET A 152 -6.79 4.25 -28.93
C MET A 152 -8.17 3.72 -29.35
N GLU A 153 -8.77 4.34 -30.40
CA GLU A 153 -9.77 3.68 -31.22
C GLU A 153 -9.07 2.67 -32.15
N GLY A 154 -9.39 1.39 -32.02
CA GLY A 154 -8.86 0.32 -32.88
C GLY A 154 -8.32 -0.85 -32.07
N SER A 155 -8.51 -2.07 -32.60
CA SER A 155 -8.03 -3.28 -31.96
C SER A 155 -6.53 -3.18 -31.68
N ALA A 156 -6.07 -3.86 -30.64
CA ALA A 156 -4.67 -4.21 -30.49
C ALA A 156 -4.28 -5.10 -31.69
N ILE A 157 -4.07 -4.50 -32.85
CA ILE A 157 -3.68 -5.19 -34.08
C ILE A 157 -2.27 -5.69 -33.79
N ASN A 158 -2.20 -6.96 -33.37
CA ASN A 158 -1.00 -7.76 -33.09
C ASN A 158 -0.52 -7.87 -31.63
N SER A 159 -1.38 -7.78 -30.61
CA SER A 159 -1.03 -8.40 -29.31
C SER A 159 -1.81 -9.70 -29.11
N SER A 160 -1.12 -10.76 -28.69
CA SER A 160 -1.67 -12.10 -28.54
C SER A 160 -2.80 -12.19 -27.50
N LEU A 161 -2.93 -11.19 -26.62
CA LEU A 161 -3.88 -11.15 -25.49
C LEU A 161 -4.44 -9.74 -25.18
N GLY A 162 -4.36 -8.77 -26.10
CA GLY A 162 -4.84 -7.40 -25.84
C GLY A 162 -3.85 -6.53 -25.04
N GLU A 163 -2.61 -6.98 -24.86
CA GLU A 163 -1.53 -6.21 -24.24
C GLU A 163 -1.20 -4.94 -25.04
N ARG A 164 -0.88 -3.86 -24.32
CA ARG A 164 -0.37 -2.60 -24.86
C ARG A 164 0.74 -2.03 -23.98
N ASN A 165 1.65 -1.32 -24.64
CA ASN A 165 2.73 -0.61 -23.97
C ASN A 165 2.28 0.81 -23.65
N VAL A 166 2.44 1.22 -22.39
CA VAL A 166 2.05 2.53 -21.88
C VAL A 166 3.24 3.20 -21.18
N LEU A 167 3.19 4.51 -20.99
CA LEU A 167 4.14 5.20 -20.13
C LEU A 167 3.78 4.93 -18.66
N SER A 168 4.72 4.42 -17.88
CA SER A 168 4.46 3.97 -16.50
C SER A 168 4.69 5.04 -15.43
N GLY A 169 4.98 6.29 -15.81
CA GLY A 169 4.96 7.44 -14.91
C GLY A 169 6.32 7.91 -14.37
N TYR A 170 7.44 7.43 -14.91
CA TYR A 170 8.77 8.01 -14.67
C TYR A 170 9.35 8.63 -15.94
N PHE A 171 9.95 9.82 -15.80
CA PHE A 171 10.53 10.62 -16.88
C PHE A 171 11.84 11.23 -16.42
N SER A 172 12.88 11.17 -17.24
CA SER A 172 14.21 11.66 -16.93
C SER A 172 14.73 12.52 -18.08
N PHE A 173 15.30 13.67 -17.75
CA PHE A 173 15.79 14.68 -18.68
C PHE A 173 17.20 15.09 -18.27
N ALA A 174 18.13 15.08 -19.21
CA ALA A 174 19.49 15.54 -19.00
C ALA A 174 19.58 17.07 -18.78
N ASP A 175 18.56 17.82 -19.20
CA ASP A 175 18.58 19.28 -19.25
C ASP A 175 17.24 19.86 -18.77
N ALA A 176 17.20 20.26 -17.50
CA ALA A 176 16.01 20.79 -16.83
C ALA A 176 15.56 22.14 -17.39
N GLU A 177 16.49 23.01 -17.83
CA GLU A 177 16.16 24.30 -18.43
C GLU A 177 15.50 24.09 -19.79
N PHE A 178 16.09 23.22 -20.61
CA PHE A 178 15.53 22.88 -21.91
C PHE A 178 14.13 22.24 -21.79
N TYR A 179 13.93 21.33 -20.82
CA TYR A 179 12.60 20.75 -20.61
C TYR A 179 11.55 21.79 -20.19
N GLN A 180 11.90 22.80 -19.40
CA GLN A 180 11.00 23.91 -19.07
C GLN A 180 10.58 24.68 -20.32
N LEU A 181 11.51 24.97 -21.24
CA LEU A 181 11.19 25.59 -22.52
C LEU A 181 10.26 24.70 -23.36
N CYS A 182 10.46 23.38 -23.35
CA CYS A 182 9.58 22.42 -24.03
C CYS A 182 8.16 22.40 -23.43
N LEU A 183 8.02 22.52 -22.11
CA LEU A 183 6.70 22.67 -21.45
C LEU A 183 5.99 23.94 -21.92
N GLU A 184 6.68 25.07 -22.00
CA GLU A 184 6.12 26.33 -22.48
C GLU A 184 5.68 26.24 -23.95
N ARG A 185 6.55 25.69 -24.82
CA ARG A 185 6.25 25.46 -26.25
C ARG A 185 5.03 24.55 -26.44
N ALA A 186 4.86 23.57 -25.58
CA ALA A 186 3.72 22.65 -25.58
C ALA A 186 2.46 23.21 -24.87
N GLN A 187 2.44 24.50 -24.52
CA GLN A 187 1.35 25.14 -23.78
C GLN A 187 0.98 24.38 -22.49
N TYR A 188 1.99 23.86 -21.80
CA TYR A 188 1.88 23.08 -20.58
C TYR A 188 1.06 21.78 -20.72
N ASN A 189 0.92 21.23 -21.93
CA ASN A 189 0.51 19.86 -22.13
C ASN A 189 1.71 18.93 -21.87
N PHE A 190 1.60 18.08 -20.84
CA PHE A 190 2.70 17.23 -20.38
C PHE A 190 3.19 16.28 -21.48
N ILE A 191 2.29 15.56 -22.15
CA ILE A 191 2.67 14.59 -23.19
C ILE A 191 3.24 15.26 -24.44
N PHE A 192 2.66 16.38 -24.87
CA PHE A 192 3.21 17.14 -26.00
C PHE A 192 4.59 17.73 -25.69
N SER A 193 4.87 18.09 -24.43
CA SER A 193 6.20 18.54 -24.03
C SER A 193 7.29 17.46 -24.21
N LEU A 194 6.94 16.18 -24.05
CA LEU A 194 7.85 15.06 -24.32
C LEU A 194 8.24 14.99 -25.80
N ASN A 195 7.27 15.25 -26.69
CA ASN A 195 7.53 15.34 -28.12
C ASN A 195 8.39 16.56 -28.47
N GLU A 196 8.13 17.72 -27.85
CA GLU A 196 8.94 18.92 -28.04
C GLU A 196 10.39 18.70 -27.62
N TYR A 197 10.62 18.04 -26.48
CA TYR A 197 11.95 17.69 -26.00
C TYR A 197 12.65 16.70 -26.96
N SER A 198 11.91 15.70 -27.43
CA SER A 198 12.41 14.65 -28.33
C SER A 198 12.86 15.14 -29.71
N LYS A 199 12.54 16.39 -30.09
CA LYS A 199 13.06 17.00 -31.33
C LYS A 199 14.56 17.26 -31.28
N GLU A 200 15.11 17.54 -30.10
CA GLU A 200 16.53 17.83 -29.91
C GLU A 200 17.24 16.72 -29.13
N ARG A 201 16.55 16.09 -28.18
CA ARG A 201 17.09 15.03 -27.32
C ARG A 201 16.13 13.85 -27.26
N THR A 202 16.44 12.78 -27.98
CA THR A 202 15.57 11.60 -28.09
C THR A 202 15.27 10.98 -26.72
N LEU A 203 13.99 11.00 -26.31
CA LEU A 203 13.52 10.24 -25.15
C LEU A 203 13.36 8.76 -25.51
N THR A 204 14.01 7.89 -24.73
CA THR A 204 13.96 6.44 -24.95
C THR A 204 13.06 5.75 -23.92
N PRO A 205 11.98 5.06 -24.35
CA PRO A 205 11.22 4.16 -23.48
C PRO A 205 12.07 2.99 -23.00
N ILE A 206 12.05 2.76 -21.69
CA ILE A 206 12.76 1.66 -21.05
C ILE A 206 11.75 0.75 -20.34
N LYS A 207 11.75 -0.53 -20.75
CA LYS A 207 10.93 -1.60 -20.16
C LYS A 207 11.57 -2.26 -18.93
N GLU A 208 12.82 -1.93 -18.61
CA GLU A 208 13.51 -2.45 -17.42
C GLU A 208 12.74 -2.07 -16.14
N GLY A 209 12.73 -2.94 -15.14
CA GLY A 209 12.08 -2.70 -13.86
C GLY A 209 10.67 -3.28 -13.73
N ASN A 210 10.13 -3.21 -12.51
CA ASN A 210 8.81 -3.72 -12.15
C ASN A 210 7.91 -2.55 -11.79
N TRP A 211 6.99 -2.22 -12.70
CA TRP A 211 5.99 -1.18 -12.50
C TRP A 211 4.84 -1.68 -11.61
N LEU A 212 4.55 -0.89 -10.58
CA LEU A 212 3.37 -1.01 -9.73
C LEU A 212 2.56 0.28 -9.86
N ASP A 213 1.32 0.13 -10.27
CA ASP A 213 0.34 1.20 -10.43
C ASP A 213 -0.54 1.28 -9.18
N PHE A 214 -0.68 2.49 -8.63
CA PHE A 214 -1.56 2.84 -7.52
C PHE A 214 -2.59 3.92 -7.90
N GLY A 215 -2.74 4.22 -9.19
CA GLY A 215 -3.67 5.21 -9.73
C GLY A 215 -5.07 4.66 -9.92
N HIS A 216 -5.23 3.33 -9.99
CA HIS A 216 -6.53 2.66 -10.08
C HIS A 216 -6.74 1.69 -8.93
N LEU A 217 -7.95 1.61 -8.38
CA LEU A 217 -8.20 0.92 -7.10
C LEU A 217 -7.91 -0.58 -7.17
N ASP A 218 -8.28 -1.24 -8.26
CA ASP A 218 -7.99 -2.65 -8.51
C ASP A 218 -6.47 -2.91 -8.63
N LYS A 219 -5.76 -2.06 -9.37
CA LYS A 219 -4.29 -2.12 -9.49
C LYS A 219 -3.59 -1.82 -8.18
N TYR A 220 -4.08 -0.85 -7.41
CA TYR A 220 -3.57 -0.51 -6.09
C TYR A 220 -3.52 -1.74 -5.18
N TYR A 221 -4.60 -2.52 -5.11
CA TYR A 221 -4.63 -3.71 -4.27
C TYR A 221 -3.80 -4.86 -4.83
N GLN A 222 -3.70 -5.02 -6.15
CA GLN A 222 -2.78 -5.98 -6.77
C GLN A 222 -1.32 -5.62 -6.47
N SER A 223 -0.97 -4.35 -6.60
CA SER A 223 0.35 -3.80 -6.28
C SER A 223 0.68 -3.95 -4.80
N LYS A 224 -0.28 -3.67 -3.91
CA LYS A 224 -0.13 -3.82 -2.45
C LYS A 224 0.09 -5.29 -2.05
N ALA A 225 -0.59 -6.24 -2.70
CA ALA A 225 -0.39 -7.67 -2.47
C ALA A 225 1.03 -8.15 -2.85
N GLN A 226 1.72 -7.46 -3.75
CA GLN A 226 3.13 -7.75 -4.10
C GLN A 226 4.13 -7.08 -3.14
N MET A 227 3.66 -6.28 -2.19
CA MET A 227 4.48 -5.57 -1.20
C MET A 227 4.32 -6.15 0.21
N THR A 228 3.86 -7.39 0.31
CA THR A 228 3.56 -8.06 1.58
C THR A 228 4.76 -8.05 2.52
N THR A 229 4.46 -7.75 3.78
CA THR A 229 5.37 -7.93 4.90
C THR A 229 5.06 -9.30 5.48
N GLU A 230 5.76 -10.33 5.02
CA GLU A 230 5.57 -11.68 5.57
C GLU A 230 5.88 -11.66 7.08
N ARG A 231 4.94 -12.16 7.90
CA ARG A 231 5.22 -12.50 9.29
C ARG A 231 5.87 -13.88 9.30
N ALA A 232 6.96 -14.06 10.06
CA ALA A 232 7.89 -15.19 10.04
C ALA A 232 7.33 -16.63 10.24
N PHE A 233 6.02 -16.85 10.33
CA PHE A 233 5.41 -18.15 10.69
C PHE A 233 4.36 -18.68 9.69
N ASN A 234 3.83 -17.86 8.77
CA ASN A 234 2.84 -18.30 7.78
C ASN A 234 3.27 -17.83 6.39
N GLN A 235 3.18 -18.73 5.41
CA GLN A 235 3.36 -18.34 4.01
C GLN A 235 1.99 -17.92 3.46
N ILE A 236 1.93 -16.69 2.94
CA ILE A 236 0.73 -16.15 2.30
C ILE A 236 1.06 -15.92 0.84
N SER A 237 0.30 -16.54 -0.06
CA SER A 237 0.38 -16.35 -1.49
C SER A 237 -0.92 -15.73 -1.98
N ILE A 238 -0.83 -14.55 -2.59
CA ILE A 238 -1.99 -13.78 -3.07
C ILE A 238 -1.97 -13.80 -4.60
N SER A 239 -3.08 -14.22 -5.20
CA SER A 239 -3.36 -14.08 -6.63
C SER A 239 -4.39 -12.97 -6.87
N SER A 240 -4.73 -12.69 -8.12
CA SER A 240 -5.78 -11.71 -8.45
C SER A 240 -7.19 -12.11 -8.00
N ARG A 241 -7.39 -13.35 -7.56
CA ARG A 241 -8.71 -13.88 -7.17
C ARG A 241 -8.72 -14.62 -5.84
N THR A 242 -7.57 -15.05 -5.35
CA THR A 242 -7.50 -15.96 -4.21
C THR A 242 -6.34 -15.64 -3.28
N VAL A 243 -6.51 -15.97 -1.99
CA VAL A 243 -5.47 -15.94 -0.97
C VAL A 243 -5.25 -17.35 -0.49
N LYS A 244 -4.02 -17.85 -0.61
CA LYS A 244 -3.58 -19.14 -0.06
C LYS A 244 -2.77 -18.90 1.20
N LYS A 245 -3.18 -19.54 2.29
CA LYS A 245 -2.44 -19.55 3.54
C LYS A 245 -1.99 -20.97 3.84
N SER A 246 -0.70 -21.15 4.09
CA SER A 246 -0.12 -22.43 4.50
C SER A 246 0.75 -22.28 5.75
N SER A 247 0.88 -23.38 6.51
CA SER A 247 1.72 -23.46 7.70
C SER A 247 2.28 -24.88 7.85
N GLU A 248 3.40 -24.99 8.57
CA GLU A 248 3.94 -26.27 9.04
C GLU A 248 3.18 -26.78 10.28
N ASP A 249 2.53 -25.89 11.02
CA ASP A 249 1.64 -26.22 12.14
C ASP A 249 0.29 -26.72 11.61
N LYS A 250 0.22 -28.04 11.36
CA LYS A 250 -0.93 -28.72 10.77
C LYS A 250 -2.18 -28.58 11.64
N ASP A 251 -2.05 -28.73 12.96
CA ASP A 251 -3.19 -28.67 13.87
C ASP A 251 -3.83 -27.27 13.85
N LYS A 252 -2.99 -26.23 13.87
CA LYS A 252 -3.47 -24.85 13.80
C LYS A 252 -4.13 -24.53 12.45
N ILE A 253 -3.50 -24.90 11.33
CA ILE A 253 -4.04 -24.53 10.00
C ILE A 253 -5.34 -25.30 9.70
N HIS A 254 -5.45 -26.56 10.14
CA HIS A 254 -6.71 -27.32 10.06
C HIS A 254 -7.78 -26.76 10.98
N ALA A 255 -7.43 -26.29 12.19
CA ALA A 255 -8.39 -25.62 13.07
C ALA A 255 -8.93 -24.32 12.44
N GLU A 256 -8.08 -23.54 11.78
CA GLU A 256 -8.50 -22.34 11.04
C GLU A 256 -9.43 -22.70 9.86
N ALA A 257 -9.10 -23.70 9.05
CA ALA A 257 -9.96 -24.15 7.95
C ALA A 257 -11.31 -24.72 8.45
N SER A 258 -11.28 -25.45 9.56
CA SER A 258 -12.47 -25.97 10.22
C SER A 258 -13.40 -24.86 10.70
N TRP A 259 -12.85 -23.72 11.14
CA TRP A 259 -13.64 -22.55 11.51
C TRP A 259 -14.47 -22.01 10.33
N PHE A 260 -13.89 -21.89 9.14
CA PHE A 260 -14.62 -21.49 7.93
C PHE A 260 -15.74 -22.48 7.57
N THR A 261 -15.45 -23.78 7.67
CA THR A 261 -16.38 -24.85 7.26
C THR A 261 -17.56 -24.99 8.23
N ASN A 262 -17.34 -24.76 9.51
CA ASN A 262 -18.33 -24.94 10.57
C ASN A 262 -19.03 -23.64 11.00
N LEU A 263 -18.73 -22.49 10.36
CA LEU A 263 -19.38 -21.24 10.70
C LEU A 263 -20.87 -21.27 10.32
N PRO A 264 -21.79 -20.86 11.22
CA PRO A 264 -23.22 -20.79 10.92
C PRO A 264 -23.54 -19.95 9.68
N GLU A 265 -24.51 -20.41 8.88
CA GLU A 265 -24.89 -19.76 7.60
C GLU A 265 -25.11 -18.24 7.71
N PRO A 266 -25.82 -17.69 8.72
CA PRO A 266 -26.02 -16.24 8.81
C PRO A 266 -24.74 -15.42 8.99
N LEU A 267 -23.66 -16.03 9.49
CA LEU A 267 -22.39 -15.35 9.69
C LEU A 267 -21.48 -15.40 8.46
N LYS A 268 -21.79 -16.23 7.45
CA LYS A 268 -20.97 -16.34 6.24
C LYS A 268 -20.94 -15.05 5.41
N VAL A 269 -21.92 -14.15 5.58
CA VAL A 269 -21.94 -12.83 4.93
C VAL A 269 -20.74 -11.95 5.33
N PHE A 270 -20.13 -12.21 6.50
CA PHE A 270 -18.97 -11.48 7.00
C PHE A 270 -17.63 -12.08 6.55
N LEU A 271 -17.65 -13.11 5.71
CA LEU A 271 -16.45 -13.83 5.29
C LEU A 271 -16.21 -13.71 3.78
N PRO A 272 -14.94 -13.75 3.34
CA PRO A 272 -14.65 -14.12 1.96
C PRO A 272 -15.13 -15.55 1.68
N GLN A 273 -15.37 -15.87 0.40
CA GLN A 273 -15.72 -17.22 0.02
C GLN A 273 -14.57 -18.19 0.36
N PHE A 274 -14.87 -19.26 1.10
CA PHE A 274 -13.94 -20.35 1.35
C PHE A 274 -13.85 -21.27 0.12
N LEU A 275 -12.63 -21.52 -0.38
CA LEU A 275 -12.38 -22.25 -1.62
C LEU A 275 -11.83 -23.67 -1.38
N GLY A 276 -11.56 -24.03 -0.12
CA GLY A 276 -11.19 -25.38 0.29
C GLY A 276 -9.81 -25.49 0.91
N GLU A 277 -9.51 -26.68 1.40
CA GLU A 277 -8.21 -27.05 1.96
C GLU A 277 -7.31 -27.66 0.87
N PHE A 278 -6.00 -27.53 1.05
CA PHE A 278 -5.00 -28.18 0.21
C PHE A 278 -3.85 -28.73 1.05
N THR A 279 -3.11 -29.67 0.47
CA THR A 279 -1.85 -30.18 1.03
C THR A 279 -0.80 -30.18 -0.07
N GLN A 280 0.35 -29.57 0.18
CA GLN A 280 1.48 -29.51 -0.75
C GLN A 280 2.76 -29.89 -0.01
N GLY A 281 3.29 -31.07 -0.31
CA GLY A 281 4.48 -31.59 0.36
C GLY A 281 4.24 -31.79 1.87
N GLN A 282 5.03 -31.12 2.71
CA GLN A 282 4.91 -31.18 4.17
C GLN A 282 3.92 -30.16 4.74
N SER A 283 3.46 -29.19 3.95
CA SER A 283 2.61 -28.10 4.40
C SER A 283 1.15 -28.32 4.03
N SER A 284 0.26 -27.98 4.96
CA SER A 284 -1.18 -27.95 4.75
C SER A 284 -1.67 -26.50 4.78
N GLY A 285 -2.80 -26.24 4.12
CA GLY A 285 -3.30 -24.88 3.96
C GLY A 285 -4.74 -24.83 3.51
N TYR A 286 -5.24 -23.61 3.38
CA TYR A 286 -6.56 -23.34 2.83
C TYR A 286 -6.52 -22.12 1.92
N GLU A 287 -7.55 -22.03 1.08
CA GLU A 287 -7.71 -20.97 0.09
C GLU A 287 -9.04 -20.22 0.31
N THR A 288 -9.00 -18.90 0.17
CA THR A 288 -10.20 -18.04 0.16
C THR A 288 -10.21 -17.16 -1.08
N GLU A 289 -11.36 -16.59 -1.41
CA GLU A 289 -11.45 -15.46 -2.32
C GLU A 289 -10.58 -14.30 -1.81
N TYR A 290 -9.97 -13.58 -2.75
CA TYR A 290 -9.28 -12.33 -2.48
C TYR A 290 -10.25 -11.16 -2.65
N LEU A 291 -10.59 -10.51 -1.54
CA LEU A 291 -11.40 -9.30 -1.54
C LEU A 291 -10.49 -8.08 -1.65
N TYR A 292 -10.80 -7.21 -2.60
CA TYR A 292 -10.13 -5.94 -2.86
C TYR A 292 -10.51 -4.88 -1.81
N LEU A 293 -10.16 -5.13 -0.55
CA LEU A 293 -10.50 -4.31 0.61
C LEU A 293 -9.27 -3.85 1.38
N SER A 294 -9.37 -2.68 1.99
CA SER A 294 -8.32 -2.12 2.86
C SER A 294 -8.60 -2.50 4.31
N THR A 295 -7.55 -2.67 5.11
CA THR A 295 -7.78 -2.94 6.54
C THR A 295 -8.32 -1.69 7.23
N LEU A 296 -9.11 -1.84 8.29
CA LEU A 296 -9.49 -0.71 9.14
C LEU A 296 -8.28 -0.01 9.75
N SER A 297 -7.16 -0.71 9.92
CA SER A 297 -5.90 -0.11 10.35
C SER A 297 -5.37 0.88 9.31
N ASP A 298 -5.45 0.55 8.02
CA ASP A 298 -5.07 1.48 6.95
C ASP A 298 -5.99 2.70 6.97
N LEU A 299 -7.31 2.49 7.09
CA LEU A 299 -8.28 3.57 7.12
C LEU A 299 -8.07 4.49 8.34
N TYR A 300 -7.81 3.91 9.50
CA TYR A 300 -7.64 4.63 10.77
C TYR A 300 -6.36 5.46 10.80
N VAL A 301 -5.25 4.88 10.33
CA VAL A 301 -3.93 5.54 10.42
C VAL A 301 -3.73 6.52 9.26
N PHE A 302 -4.18 6.16 8.06
CA PHE A 302 -3.83 6.89 6.83
C PHE A 302 -5.01 7.60 6.18
N GLY A 303 -6.24 7.17 6.45
CA GLY A 303 -7.45 7.75 5.87
C GLY A 303 -7.82 9.11 6.47
N ARG A 304 -8.59 9.88 5.70
CA ARG A 304 -9.24 11.15 6.07
C ARG A 304 -10.75 11.03 5.93
N LEU A 305 -11.29 10.03 6.61
CA LEU A 305 -12.73 9.74 6.60
C LEU A 305 -13.48 10.58 7.64
N PRO A 306 -14.63 11.16 7.28
CA PRO A 306 -15.44 11.93 8.21
C PRO A 306 -16.13 11.03 9.25
N THR A 307 -16.54 11.61 10.37
CA THR A 307 -17.12 10.89 11.52
C THR A 307 -18.31 9.99 11.14
N TYR A 308 -19.18 10.42 10.22
CA TYR A 308 -20.35 9.62 9.83
C TYR A 308 -19.96 8.32 9.09
N VAL A 309 -18.81 8.29 8.41
CA VAL A 309 -18.29 7.05 7.80
C VAL A 309 -17.80 6.11 8.89
N TRP A 310 -17.06 6.62 9.87
CA TRP A 310 -16.63 5.83 11.04
C TRP A 310 -17.79 5.26 11.84
N GLN A 311 -18.88 6.01 12.02
CA GLN A 311 -20.09 5.50 12.65
C GLN A 311 -20.66 4.28 11.92
N ARG A 312 -20.66 4.30 10.58
CA ARG A 312 -21.09 3.14 9.77
C ARG A 312 -20.14 1.96 9.91
N ILE A 313 -18.83 2.19 9.89
CA ILE A 313 -17.81 1.15 10.11
C ILE A 313 -18.04 0.48 11.47
N PHE A 314 -18.18 1.26 12.54
CA PHE A 314 -18.44 0.72 13.88
C PHE A 314 -19.78 0.00 13.97
N GLN A 315 -20.81 0.47 13.26
CA GLN A 315 -22.09 -0.24 13.17
C GLN A 315 -21.90 -1.62 12.51
N SER A 316 -21.15 -1.72 11.41
CA SER A 316 -20.86 -3.01 10.78
C SER A 316 -20.05 -3.96 11.68
N CYS A 317 -19.13 -3.42 12.50
CA CYS A 317 -18.47 -4.19 13.54
C CYS A 317 -19.46 -4.72 14.59
N ASP A 318 -20.38 -3.87 15.06
CA ASP A 318 -21.42 -4.24 16.02
C ASP A 318 -22.40 -5.29 15.44
N ASP A 319 -22.75 -5.17 14.16
CA ASP A 319 -23.61 -6.13 13.46
C ASP A 319 -23.00 -7.54 13.48
N PHE A 320 -21.69 -7.66 13.23
CA PHE A 320 -20.98 -8.94 13.36
C PHE A 320 -21.01 -9.48 14.79
N LEU A 321 -20.68 -8.64 15.78
CA LEU A 321 -20.63 -9.04 17.20
C LEU A 321 -22.01 -9.49 17.70
N THR A 322 -23.06 -8.75 17.32
CA THR A 322 -24.45 -9.05 17.65
C THR A 322 -24.92 -10.33 16.97
N ALA A 323 -24.56 -10.54 15.70
CA ALA A 323 -24.87 -11.78 15.01
C ALA A 323 -24.18 -13.00 15.66
N GLY A 324 -22.91 -12.87 16.04
CA GLY A 324 -22.14 -13.92 16.70
C GLY A 324 -22.71 -14.35 18.05
N LYS A 325 -23.26 -13.39 18.81
CA LYS A 325 -23.93 -13.60 20.11
C LYS A 325 -25.10 -14.59 20.05
N ASN A 326 -25.77 -14.70 18.90
CA ASN A 326 -26.90 -15.61 18.73
C ASN A 326 -26.50 -17.10 18.66
N PHE A 327 -25.20 -17.39 18.58
CA PHE A 327 -24.67 -18.75 18.45
C PHE A 327 -23.87 -19.14 19.69
N LYS A 328 -24.58 -19.72 20.67
CA LYS A 328 -23.97 -20.30 21.89
C LYS A 328 -23.41 -21.70 21.62
N PRO A 329 -22.35 -22.13 22.32
CA PRO A 329 -21.81 -23.48 22.14
C PRO A 329 -22.81 -24.55 22.59
N ILE A 330 -22.83 -25.67 21.87
CA ILE A 330 -23.73 -26.81 22.12
C ILE A 330 -23.21 -27.72 23.26
N LYS A 331 -21.89 -27.72 23.52
CA LYS A 331 -21.24 -28.59 24.51
C LYS A 331 -20.53 -27.78 25.61
N PRO A 332 -20.39 -28.33 26.83
CA PRO A 332 -19.56 -27.74 27.88
C PRO A 332 -18.13 -27.57 27.37
N GLN A 333 -17.59 -26.39 27.61
CA GLN A 333 -16.33 -25.95 27.05
C GLN A 333 -15.18 -26.22 28.03
N PRO A 334 -13.95 -26.46 27.54
CA PRO A 334 -12.76 -26.54 28.40
C PRO A 334 -12.51 -25.21 29.13
N SER A 335 -11.68 -25.22 30.17
CA SER A 335 -11.24 -23.97 30.81
C SER A 335 -10.57 -23.06 29.77
N TYR A 336 -11.02 -21.82 29.72
CA TYR A 336 -10.48 -20.77 28.87
C TYR A 336 -9.28 -20.06 29.49
N ASP A 337 -8.92 -20.37 30.74
CA ASP A 337 -7.76 -19.76 31.44
C ASP A 337 -6.46 -19.99 30.65
N ARG A 338 -6.37 -21.15 29.98
CA ARG A 338 -5.26 -21.49 29.09
C ARG A 338 -5.07 -20.51 27.93
N LEU A 339 -6.16 -19.89 27.42
CA LEU A 339 -6.07 -18.93 26.31
C LEU A 339 -5.33 -17.64 26.71
N TYR A 340 -5.43 -17.24 27.98
CA TYR A 340 -4.94 -15.96 28.46
C TYR A 340 -3.59 -16.11 29.16
N ARG A 341 -3.56 -16.83 30.28
CA ARG A 341 -2.38 -16.90 31.16
C ARG A 341 -1.35 -17.85 30.59
N ASP A 342 -1.71 -19.12 30.46
CA ASP A 342 -0.73 -20.18 30.17
C ASP A 342 -0.11 -20.00 28.79
N LYS A 343 -0.91 -19.72 27.76
CA LYS A 343 -0.40 -19.43 26.40
C LYS A 343 0.52 -18.21 26.35
N THR A 344 0.24 -17.19 27.16
CA THR A 344 1.12 -16.01 27.25
C THR A 344 2.43 -16.38 27.94
N MET A 345 2.37 -17.17 29.00
CA MET A 345 3.56 -17.64 29.72
C MET A 345 4.44 -18.53 28.83
N GLU A 346 3.87 -19.51 28.12
CA GLU A 346 4.57 -20.37 27.15
C GLU A 346 5.33 -19.52 26.10
N ARG A 347 4.70 -18.45 25.59
CA ARG A 347 5.33 -17.52 24.64
C ARG A 347 6.45 -16.69 25.26
N LEU A 348 6.29 -16.25 26.51
CA LEU A 348 7.32 -15.52 27.22
C LEU A 348 8.52 -16.39 27.55
N GLU A 349 8.30 -17.65 27.94
CA GLU A 349 9.37 -18.63 28.17
C GLU A 349 10.16 -18.89 26.88
N LEU A 350 9.47 -19.07 25.75
CA LEU A 350 10.12 -19.16 24.45
C LEU A 350 10.93 -17.89 24.11
N TYR A 351 10.36 -16.72 24.34
CA TYR A 351 11.06 -15.45 24.14
C TYR A 351 12.28 -15.30 25.06
N ALA A 352 12.17 -15.69 26.33
CA ALA A 352 13.23 -15.64 27.32
C ALA A 352 14.41 -16.54 26.92
N THR A 353 14.13 -17.75 26.43
CA THR A 353 15.17 -18.66 25.92
C THR A 353 15.86 -18.13 24.67
N GLN A 354 15.13 -17.46 23.77
CA GLN A 354 15.67 -16.89 22.54
C GLN A 354 16.45 -15.57 22.76
N SER A 355 16.02 -14.75 23.71
CA SER A 355 16.51 -13.37 23.90
C SER A 355 17.33 -13.16 25.18
N ILE A 356 17.52 -14.22 25.99
CA ILE A 356 18.24 -14.19 27.27
C ILE A 356 17.67 -13.10 28.21
N VAL A 357 16.35 -13.09 28.36
CA VAL A 357 15.62 -12.14 29.23
C VAL A 357 15.12 -12.88 30.47
N ASP A 358 15.42 -12.34 31.66
CA ASP A 358 14.87 -12.85 32.92
C ASP A 358 13.44 -12.34 33.12
N LEU A 359 12.47 -13.25 33.06
CA LEU A 359 11.03 -12.94 33.20
C LEU A 359 10.65 -12.46 34.60
N ASN A 360 11.44 -12.82 35.62
CA ASN A 360 11.22 -12.46 37.03
C ASN A 360 11.86 -11.13 37.42
N ARG A 361 12.71 -10.59 36.55
CA ARG A 361 13.38 -9.32 36.81
C ARG A 361 12.41 -8.15 36.63
N ASN A 362 12.34 -7.29 37.64
CA ASN A 362 11.64 -6.01 37.54
C ASN A 362 12.31 -5.09 36.51
N TRP A 363 11.48 -4.36 35.77
CA TRP A 363 11.93 -3.44 34.74
C TRP A 363 12.04 -2.02 35.29
N ARG A 364 12.75 -1.15 34.58
CA ARG A 364 12.84 0.26 34.92
C ARG A 364 12.63 1.10 33.68
N TYR A 365 11.59 1.92 33.67
CA TYR A 365 11.38 2.93 32.64
C TYR A 365 11.60 4.30 33.25
N LYS A 366 12.63 5.00 32.75
CA LYS A 366 13.18 6.21 33.39
C LYS A 366 13.54 5.91 34.86
N ASN A 367 12.93 6.60 35.82
CA ASN A 367 13.14 6.41 37.25
C ASN A 367 12.04 5.60 37.95
N LYS A 368 11.10 5.02 37.20
CA LYS A 368 10.01 4.21 37.77
C LYS A 368 10.35 2.73 37.67
N LEU A 369 10.29 2.05 38.81
CA LEU A 369 10.32 0.58 38.86
C LEU A 369 8.99 0.06 38.33
N LEU A 370 9.06 -0.90 37.41
CA LEU A 370 7.92 -1.58 36.81
C LEU A 370 7.98 -3.06 37.20
N PRO A 371 6.81 -3.73 37.27
CA PRO A 371 6.75 -5.17 37.57
C PRO A 371 7.52 -5.99 36.53
N SER A 372 7.90 -7.21 36.93
CA SER A 372 8.46 -8.22 36.04
C SER A 372 7.46 -8.65 34.96
N LEU A 373 7.93 -9.30 33.89
CA LEU A 373 7.02 -9.78 32.82
C LEU A 373 6.06 -10.83 33.37
N GLU A 374 6.53 -11.72 34.24
CA GLU A 374 5.70 -12.72 34.92
C GLU A 374 4.63 -12.05 35.80
N ALA A 375 5.01 -11.03 36.57
CA ALA A 375 4.06 -10.27 37.38
C ALA A 375 3.02 -9.54 36.51
N ILE A 376 3.40 -9.04 35.33
CA ILE A 376 2.45 -8.44 34.38
C ILE A 376 1.46 -9.49 33.87
N VAL A 377 1.90 -10.71 33.53
CA VAL A 377 1.01 -11.80 33.13
C VAL A 377 0.00 -12.11 34.24
N GLU A 378 0.46 -12.25 35.48
CA GLU A 378 -0.44 -12.49 36.62
C GLU A 378 -1.45 -11.35 36.82
N LEU A 379 -0.98 -10.09 36.79
CA LEU A 379 -1.86 -8.93 36.93
C LEU A 379 -2.92 -8.88 35.83
N THR A 380 -2.53 -9.13 34.59
CA THR A 380 -3.46 -9.12 33.45
C THR A 380 -4.42 -10.31 33.46
N ALA A 381 -3.96 -11.51 33.83
CA ALA A 381 -4.80 -12.69 33.95
C ALA A 381 -5.86 -12.52 35.05
N ASN A 382 -5.46 -11.98 36.21
CA ASN A 382 -6.38 -11.74 37.34
C ASN A 382 -7.37 -10.60 37.07
N ALA A 383 -7.11 -9.72 36.11
CA ALA A 383 -8.04 -8.68 35.69
C ALA A 383 -9.15 -9.21 34.76
N ILE A 384 -9.00 -10.41 34.21
CA ILE A 384 -10.00 -11.04 33.34
C ILE A 384 -11.04 -11.75 34.23
N PRO A 385 -12.33 -11.40 34.13
CA PRO A 385 -13.36 -12.05 34.92
C PRO A 385 -13.51 -13.51 34.51
N SER A 386 -13.89 -14.37 35.47
CA SER A 386 -14.19 -15.77 35.18
C SER A 386 -15.28 -15.89 34.12
N VAL A 387 -15.10 -16.85 33.21
CA VAL A 387 -16.02 -17.07 32.09
C VAL A 387 -17.37 -17.57 32.60
N ILE A 388 -18.43 -16.81 32.31
CA ILE A 388 -19.82 -17.24 32.54
C ILE A 388 -20.45 -17.74 31.23
N PRO A 389 -21.45 -18.64 31.28
CA PRO A 389 -22.07 -19.19 30.08
C PRO A 389 -22.64 -18.16 29.10
N ASP A 390 -23.02 -16.96 29.58
CA ASP A 390 -23.52 -15.89 28.71
C ASP A 390 -22.45 -15.19 27.88
N TYR A 391 -21.18 -15.35 28.22
CA TYR A 391 -20.05 -14.87 27.42
C TYR A 391 -19.62 -15.86 26.33
N LEU A 392 -20.20 -17.06 26.33
CA LEU A 392 -19.87 -18.09 25.36
C LEU A 392 -20.67 -17.91 24.08
N GLN A 393 -20.01 -17.37 23.07
CA GLN A 393 -20.56 -17.11 21.75
C GLN A 393 -19.49 -17.30 20.67
N ILE A 394 -19.90 -17.28 19.41
CA ILE A 394 -18.94 -17.13 18.31
C ILE A 394 -18.28 -15.75 18.42
N THR A 395 -16.96 -15.74 18.34
CA THR A 395 -16.13 -14.54 18.37
C THR A 395 -15.12 -14.57 17.24
N HIS A 396 -14.61 -13.41 16.88
CA HIS A 396 -13.42 -13.30 16.06
C HIS A 396 -12.19 -13.40 16.95
N GLY A 397 -11.25 -14.30 16.61
CA GLY A 397 -10.12 -14.64 17.48
C GLY A 397 -9.11 -13.50 17.73
N ASP A 398 -9.15 -12.44 16.92
CA ASP A 398 -8.32 -11.24 17.08
C ASP A 398 -9.04 -10.02 16.47
N PHE A 399 -10.14 -9.59 17.12
CA PHE A 399 -11.04 -8.52 16.64
C PHE A 399 -10.40 -7.14 16.80
N CYS A 400 -9.44 -6.84 15.93
CA CYS A 400 -8.72 -5.57 15.91
C CYS A 400 -8.62 -5.04 14.48
N PHE A 401 -8.36 -3.73 14.34
CA PHE A 401 -8.38 -3.04 13.06
C PHE A 401 -7.40 -3.59 12.02
N SER A 402 -6.31 -4.24 12.43
CA SER A 402 -5.38 -4.87 11.50
C SER A 402 -5.88 -6.17 10.88
N ASN A 403 -6.96 -6.75 11.41
CA ASN A 403 -7.55 -8.00 10.95
C ASN A 403 -9.00 -7.85 10.46
N ILE A 404 -9.50 -6.61 10.38
CA ILE A 404 -10.83 -6.27 9.88
C ILE A 404 -10.65 -5.41 8.63
N PHE A 405 -11.48 -5.62 7.62
CA PHE A 405 -11.43 -4.96 6.32
C PHE A 405 -12.70 -4.16 6.07
#